data_AF-A0AAN8WRV9-F1
#
_entry.id   AF-A0AAN8WRV9-F1
#
_cell.length_a   1.000
_cell.length_b   1.000
_cell.length_c   1.000
_cell.angle_alpha   90.00
_cell.angle_beta   90.00
_cell.angle_gamma   90.00
#
_symmetry.space_group_name_H-M   'P 1'
#
loop_
_entity.id
_entity.type
_entity.pdbx_description
1 polymer ?
#
loop_
_entity_poly.entity_id
_entity_poly.type
_entity_poly.pdbx_seq_one_letter_code
_entity_poly.pdbx_strand_id
1 'polypeptide(L)'
;VIKLDNVGNGFVQDCYLTGLDTGISRLGNATLEIPKTKSIFNFAFATNRIDVTCSWKTVIGFLVFIGNIGAHTDSVHVRARMALEIFPGAHPVLEDFQVTNMNPIKTDVSGTGVFDVLSEMILDMTASKYRDTIIREIENNVSRIIKNELKRFKLPSLF
;
A
#
# COMPACT_ATOMS: atom_id res chain seq x y z
N VAL A 1 -8.14 -1.10 6.42
CA VAL A 1 -8.63 -0.39 5.21
C VAL A 1 -7.95 0.97 5.13
N ILE A 2 -7.33 1.32 4.00
CA ILE A 2 -6.70 2.63 3.76
C ILE A 2 -7.48 3.34 2.64
N LYS A 3 -7.90 4.60 2.86
CA LYS A 3 -8.51 5.41 1.80
C LYS A 3 -7.41 5.95 0.88
N LEU A 4 -7.60 5.83 -0.43
CA LEU A 4 -6.65 6.35 -1.42
C LEU A 4 -7.10 7.73 -1.89
N ASP A 5 -6.44 8.77 -1.40
CA ASP A 5 -6.66 10.13 -1.84
C ASP A 5 -5.85 10.38 -3.14
N ASN A 6 -6.49 10.91 -4.19
CA ASN A 6 -5.90 11.23 -5.51
C ASN A 6 -5.85 10.11 -6.58
N VAL A 7 -6.60 9.02 -6.43
CA VAL A 7 -6.72 8.01 -7.50
C VAL A 7 -7.83 8.37 -8.52
N GLY A 8 -8.76 9.26 -8.13
CA GLY A 8 -9.96 9.56 -8.91
C GLY A 8 -9.88 10.79 -9.80
N ASN A 9 -10.03 10.61 -11.12
CA ASN A 9 -10.27 11.70 -12.08
C ASN A 9 -11.77 12.03 -12.16
N GLY A 10 -12.41 12.52 -11.10
CA GLY A 10 -13.82 12.97 -11.05
C GLY A 10 -14.91 11.89 -11.25
N PHE A 11 -14.65 10.91 -12.13
CA PHE A 11 -15.47 9.75 -12.50
C PHE A 11 -15.28 8.58 -11.53
N VAL A 12 -14.05 8.35 -11.06
CA VAL A 12 -13.72 7.33 -10.05
C VAL A 12 -13.68 8.01 -8.68
N GLN A 13 -14.38 7.43 -7.72
CA GLN A 13 -14.57 7.95 -6.36
C GLN A 13 -14.43 6.82 -5.34
N ASP A 14 -14.26 7.17 -4.07
CA ASP A 14 -14.30 6.24 -2.95
C ASP A 14 -13.38 5.01 -3.13
N CYS A 15 -12.10 5.28 -3.37
CA CYS A 15 -11.09 4.24 -3.49
C CYS A 15 -10.58 3.78 -2.12
N TYR A 16 -10.65 2.47 -1.87
CA TYR A 16 -10.20 1.83 -0.65
C TYR A 16 -9.20 0.71 -0.95
N LEU A 17 -8.17 0.63 -0.13
CA LEU A 17 -7.17 -0.44 -0.15
C LEU A 17 -7.37 -1.37 1.06
N THR A 18 -7.44 -2.66 0.81
CA THR A 18 -7.64 -3.74 1.78
C THR A 18 -6.62 -4.87 1.61
N GLY A 19 -6.46 -5.75 2.60
CA GLY A 19 -5.56 -6.91 2.52
C GLY A 19 -4.15 -6.67 3.09
N LEU A 20 -3.86 -5.49 3.63
CA LEU A 20 -2.61 -5.22 4.34
C LEU A 20 -2.54 -5.89 5.72
N ASP A 21 -3.67 -6.27 6.30
CA ASP A 21 -3.81 -6.90 7.60
C ASP A 21 -3.82 -8.45 7.52
N THR A 22 -3.96 -9.00 6.32
CA THR A 22 -4.09 -10.44 6.09
C THR A 22 -2.91 -10.99 5.33
N GLY A 23 -2.41 -12.17 5.74
CA GLY A 23 -1.40 -12.87 4.97
C GLY A 23 -0.04 -12.16 4.93
N ILE A 24 0.28 -11.34 5.93
CA ILE A 24 1.64 -10.83 6.11
C ILE A 24 2.53 -12.00 6.53
N SER A 25 3.54 -12.29 5.72
CA SER A 25 4.54 -13.30 5.99
C SER A 25 5.95 -12.70 5.90
N ARG A 26 6.87 -13.20 6.71
CA ARG A 26 8.27 -12.75 6.66
C ARG A 26 8.92 -13.28 5.37
N LEU A 27 9.61 -12.42 4.64
CA LEU A 27 10.42 -12.79 3.49
C LEU A 27 11.89 -12.91 3.91
N GLY A 28 12.42 -14.13 3.82
CA GLY A 28 13.82 -14.39 4.14
C GLY A 28 14.16 -14.14 5.61
N ASN A 29 15.44 -13.90 5.88
CA ASN A 29 15.94 -13.67 7.24
C ASN A 29 15.95 -12.19 7.60
N ALA A 30 15.55 -11.88 8.83
CA ALA A 30 15.78 -10.58 9.43
C ALA A 30 17.25 -10.52 9.88
N THR A 31 17.90 -9.37 9.67
CA THR A 31 19.27 -9.13 10.16
C THR A 31 19.24 -8.06 11.24
N LEU A 32 20.02 -8.30 12.29
CA LEU A 32 20.29 -7.34 13.35
C LEU A 32 21.79 -7.03 13.32
N GLU A 33 22.11 -5.76 13.14
CA GLU A 33 23.48 -5.26 13.20
C GLU A 33 23.58 -4.28 14.36
N ILE A 34 24.62 -4.39 15.18
CA ILE A 34 24.80 -3.50 16.34
C ILE A 34 26.13 -2.75 16.20
N PRO A 35 26.24 -1.77 15.28
CA PRO A 35 27.41 -0.92 15.22
C PRO A 35 27.45 0.07 16.40
N LYS A 36 28.37 -0.17 17.35
CA LYS A 36 28.78 0.71 18.48
C LYS A 36 27.67 1.40 19.27
N THR A 37 26.96 2.36 18.67
CA THR A 37 25.94 3.21 19.28
C THR A 37 24.53 2.98 18.75
N LYS A 38 24.35 2.10 17.76
CA LYS A 38 23.10 1.92 17.05
C LYS A 38 22.80 0.44 16.81
N SER A 39 21.53 0.06 16.94
CA SER A 39 21.00 -1.23 16.50
C SER A 39 20.20 -1.02 15.22
N ILE A 40 20.56 -1.75 14.16
CA ILE A 40 19.93 -1.68 12.84
C ILE A 40 19.22 -3.00 12.60
N PHE A 41 17.93 -2.93 12.33
CA PHE A 41 17.07 -4.06 12.03
C PHE A 41 16.64 -4.00 10.57
N ASN A 42 17.09 -4.95 9.75
CA ASN A 42 16.61 -5.09 8.38
C ASN A 42 15.67 -6.29 8.31
N PHE A 43 14.51 -6.11 7.70
CA PHE A 43 13.56 -7.19 7.49
C PHE A 43 12.79 -6.96 6.20
N ALA A 44 12.26 -8.05 5.65
CA ALA A 44 11.36 -8.01 4.52
C ALA A 44 10.10 -8.83 4.83
N PHE A 45 8.98 -8.44 4.24
CA PHE A 45 7.72 -9.12 4.38
C PHE A 45 6.93 -9.10 3.07
N ALA A 46 6.10 -10.11 2.87
CA ALA A 46 5.14 -10.20 1.78
C ALA A 46 3.74 -10.12 2.35
N THR A 47 2.83 -9.46 1.64
CA THR A 47 1.39 -9.72 1.80
C THR A 47 0.92 -10.57 0.63
N ASN A 48 0.06 -11.55 0.91
CA ASN A 48 -0.49 -12.46 -0.09
C ASN A 48 -1.30 -11.75 -1.16
N ARG A 49 -2.09 -10.74 -0.78
CA ARG A 49 -3.01 -10.07 -1.69
C ARG A 49 -3.37 -8.69 -1.17
N ILE A 50 -3.32 -7.72 -2.07
CA ILE A 50 -3.88 -6.39 -1.83
C ILE A 50 -5.01 -6.19 -2.84
N ASP A 51 -6.16 -5.79 -2.33
CA ASP A 51 -7.31 -5.42 -3.13
C ASP A 51 -7.51 -3.90 -3.02
N VAL A 52 -7.85 -3.29 -4.14
CA VAL A 52 -8.27 -1.90 -4.27
C VAL A 52 -9.66 -1.92 -4.85
N THR A 53 -10.61 -1.28 -4.17
CA THR A 53 -11.98 -1.13 -4.66
C THR A 53 -12.30 0.34 -4.77
N CYS A 54 -12.76 0.77 -5.94
CA CYS A 54 -13.26 2.12 -6.18
C CYS A 54 -14.67 2.05 -6.74
N SER A 55 -15.50 3.02 -6.41
CA SER A 55 -16.78 3.22 -7.08
C SER A 55 -16.60 4.19 -8.25
N TRP A 56 -17.41 4.05 -9.28
CA TRP A 56 -17.43 5.01 -10.38
C TRP A 56 -18.84 5.41 -10.73
N LYS A 57 -18.98 6.64 -11.21
CA LYS A 57 -20.25 7.20 -11.64
C LYS A 57 -20.05 8.06 -12.87
N THR A 58 -20.90 7.85 -13.87
CA THR A 58 -20.94 8.70 -15.06
C THR A 58 -22.36 8.96 -15.52
N VAL A 59 -22.51 10.00 -16.32
CA VAL A 59 -23.77 10.43 -16.88
C VAL A 59 -23.60 10.54 -18.39
N ILE A 60 -24.37 9.77 -19.14
CA ILE A 60 -24.40 9.82 -20.60
C ILE A 60 -25.83 10.14 -21.01
N GLY A 61 -26.06 11.36 -21.50
CA GLY A 61 -27.42 11.87 -21.75
C GLY A 61 -28.23 11.95 -20.46
N PHE A 62 -29.36 11.25 -20.42
CA PHE A 62 -30.26 11.16 -19.24
C PHE A 62 -30.02 9.90 -18.39
N LEU A 63 -29.09 9.04 -18.78
CA LEU A 63 -28.78 7.81 -18.07
C LEU A 63 -27.62 8.02 -17.09
N VAL A 64 -27.81 7.58 -15.86
CA VAL A 64 -26.78 7.55 -14.83
C VAL A 64 -26.28 6.12 -14.71
N PHE A 65 -24.98 5.93 -14.92
CA PHE A 65 -24.33 4.64 -14.73
C PHE A 65 -23.48 4.71 -13.47
N ILE A 66 -23.57 3.66 -12.67
CA ILE A 66 -22.85 3.49 -11.42
C ILE A 66 -22.30 2.07 -11.44
N GLY A 67 -21.04 1.92 -11.06
CA GLY A 67 -20.43 0.63 -10.95
C GLY A 67 -19.25 0.64 -10.00
N ASN A 68 -18.53 -0.48 -9.96
CA ASN A 68 -17.33 -0.63 -9.15
C ASN A 68 -16.18 -1.11 -10.02
N ILE A 69 -15.00 -0.53 -9.77
CA ILE A 69 -13.73 -0.99 -10.29
C ILE A 69 -13.01 -1.68 -9.14
N GLY A 70 -12.80 -2.97 -9.29
CA GLY A 70 -11.89 -3.75 -8.46
C GLY A 70 -10.52 -3.81 -9.13
N ALA A 71 -9.47 -3.71 -8.35
CA ALA A 71 -8.12 -4.02 -8.77
C ALA A 71 -7.47 -4.87 -7.69
N HIS A 72 -6.70 -5.88 -8.07
CA HIS A 72 -5.96 -6.68 -7.10
C HIS A 72 -4.58 -7.01 -7.61
N THR A 73 -3.65 -7.11 -6.68
CA THR A 73 -2.31 -7.63 -6.94
C THR A 73 -2.02 -8.72 -5.92
N ASP A 74 -1.51 -9.84 -6.42
CA ASP A 74 -1.12 -10.97 -5.60
C ASP A 74 0.35 -10.78 -5.23
N SER A 75 0.76 -10.97 -3.98
CA SER A 75 2.15 -10.84 -3.53
C SER A 75 2.76 -9.43 -3.68
N VAL A 76 2.77 -8.66 -2.58
CA VAL A 76 3.52 -7.39 -2.49
C VAL A 76 4.65 -7.55 -1.49
N HIS A 77 5.88 -7.37 -1.97
CA HIS A 77 7.09 -7.54 -1.17
C HIS A 77 7.61 -6.19 -0.72
N VAL A 78 7.79 -6.05 0.57
CA VAL A 78 8.27 -4.83 1.20
C VAL A 78 9.58 -5.12 1.92
N ARG A 79 10.52 -4.21 1.79
CA ARG A 79 11.75 -4.16 2.59
C ARG A 79 11.64 -2.97 3.52
N ALA A 80 12.02 -3.18 4.78
CA ALA A 80 12.06 -2.15 5.79
C ALA A 80 13.40 -2.19 6.54
N ARG A 81 13.90 -1.01 6.86
CA ARG A 81 15.08 -0.80 7.69
C ARG A 81 14.71 0.08 8.86
N MET A 82 14.87 -0.46 10.05
CA MET A 82 14.70 0.25 11.31
C MET A 82 16.05 0.45 11.98
N ALA A 83 16.13 1.52 12.74
CA ALA A 83 17.29 1.95 13.46
C ALA A 83 16.91 2.33 14.88
N LEU A 84 17.71 1.99 15.86
CA LEU A 84 17.54 2.40 17.23
C LEU A 84 18.90 2.82 17.79
N GLU A 85 19.03 4.08 18.16
CA GLU A 85 20.21 4.53 18.89
C GLU A 85 20.18 3.97 20.33
N ILE A 86 21.32 3.55 20.85
CA ILE A 86 21.46 2.87 22.14
C ILE A 86 21.79 3.91 23.21
N PHE A 87 20.84 4.80 23.48
CA PHE A 87 20.91 5.73 24.61
C PHE A 87 19.54 5.83 25.32
N PRO A 88 19.51 6.20 26.62
CA PRO A 88 18.27 6.29 27.38
C PRO A 88 17.27 7.24 26.74
N GLY A 89 16.02 6.79 26.60
CA GLY A 89 14.95 7.57 25.99
C GLY A 89 14.94 7.62 24.46
N ALA A 90 15.86 6.93 23.78
CA ALA A 90 15.80 6.78 22.33
C ALA A 90 14.55 6.00 21.88
N HIS A 91 14.10 6.30 20.67
CA HIS A 91 12.99 5.63 19.99
C HIS A 91 13.50 4.97 18.72
N PRO A 92 12.96 3.81 18.32
CA PRO A 92 13.26 3.26 17.01
C PRO A 92 12.75 4.21 15.91
N VAL A 93 13.51 4.31 14.83
CA VAL A 93 13.19 5.11 13.65
C VAL A 93 13.15 4.19 12.45
N LEU A 94 12.10 4.31 11.64
CA LEU A 94 12.04 3.69 10.32
C LEU A 94 12.84 4.54 9.34
N GLU A 95 14.03 4.06 8.95
CA GLU A 95 14.93 4.76 8.02
C GLU A 95 14.47 4.59 6.57
N ASP A 96 14.11 3.36 6.21
CA ASP A 96 13.74 2.98 4.84
C ASP A 96 12.54 2.05 4.86
N PHE A 97 11.64 2.24 3.89
CA PHE A 97 10.45 1.43 3.69
C PHE A 97 10.09 1.49 2.21
N GLN A 98 10.29 0.37 1.52
CA GLN A 98 10.17 0.31 0.07
C GLN A 98 9.45 -0.96 -0.39
N VAL A 99 8.54 -0.81 -1.34
CA VAL A 99 8.00 -1.94 -2.10
C VAL A 99 9.06 -2.38 -3.11
N THR A 100 9.60 -3.56 -2.92
CA THR A 100 10.67 -4.12 -3.75
C THR A 100 10.14 -4.92 -4.93
N ASN A 101 8.98 -5.56 -4.75
CA ASN A 101 8.32 -6.30 -5.81
C ASN A 101 6.81 -6.25 -5.63
N MET A 102 6.09 -6.26 -6.75
CA MET A 102 4.63 -6.30 -6.79
C MET A 102 4.23 -6.93 -8.13
N ASN A 103 3.45 -7.99 -8.09
CA ASN A 103 2.95 -8.65 -9.29
C ASN A 103 2.03 -7.72 -10.10
N PRO A 104 1.77 -8.07 -11.37
CA PRO A 104 0.83 -7.32 -12.21
C PRO A 104 -0.52 -7.13 -11.51
N ILE A 105 -1.07 -5.92 -11.67
CA ILE A 105 -2.40 -5.59 -11.18
C ILE A 105 -3.41 -6.19 -12.14
N LYS A 106 -4.36 -6.96 -11.60
CA LYS A 106 -5.52 -7.48 -12.30
C LYS A 106 -6.71 -6.58 -11.97
N THR A 107 -7.37 -6.07 -12.99
CA THR A 107 -8.54 -5.19 -12.84
C THR A 107 -9.81 -5.93 -13.20
N ASP A 108 -10.86 -5.71 -12.42
CA ASP A 108 -12.22 -6.16 -12.65
C ASP A 108 -13.13 -4.93 -12.68
N VAL A 109 -14.02 -4.84 -13.65
CA VAL A 109 -14.96 -3.73 -13.78
C VAL A 109 -16.37 -4.30 -13.83
N SER A 110 -17.20 -3.80 -12.93
CA SER A 110 -18.63 -4.12 -12.87
C SER A 110 -19.48 -2.88 -13.14
N GLY A 111 -20.73 -3.09 -13.55
CA GLY A 111 -21.70 -2.01 -13.81
C GLY A 111 -21.60 -1.37 -15.19
N THR A 112 -20.85 -1.98 -16.12
CA THR A 112 -20.66 -1.49 -17.51
C THR A 112 -21.83 -1.81 -18.45
N GLY A 113 -22.77 -2.68 -18.04
CA GLY A 113 -23.87 -3.11 -18.91
C GLY A 113 -23.34 -3.74 -20.21
N VAL A 114 -24.02 -3.47 -21.34
CA VAL A 114 -23.66 -3.98 -22.68
C VAL A 114 -22.59 -3.12 -23.38
N PHE A 115 -22.04 -2.10 -22.72
CA PHE A 115 -21.15 -1.14 -23.36
C PHE A 115 -19.68 -1.52 -23.17
N ASP A 116 -19.13 -2.22 -24.17
CA ASP A 116 -17.70 -2.53 -24.31
C ASP A 116 -16.80 -1.28 -24.41
N VAL A 117 -17.36 -0.12 -24.75
CA VAL A 117 -16.59 1.13 -24.88
C VAL A 117 -16.05 1.62 -23.53
N LEU A 118 -16.76 1.33 -22.43
CA LEU A 118 -16.29 1.69 -21.08
C LEU A 118 -15.20 0.75 -20.58
N SER A 119 -15.21 -0.53 -20.98
CA SER A 119 -14.15 -1.47 -20.61
C SER A 119 -12.84 -1.12 -21.30
N GLU A 120 -12.84 -0.72 -22.58
CA GLU A 120 -11.63 -0.22 -23.26
C GLU A 120 -11.07 1.04 -22.59
N MET A 121 -11.91 2.02 -22.26
CA MET A 121 -11.47 3.27 -21.62
C MET A 121 -10.87 3.04 -20.22
N ILE A 122 -11.32 2.00 -19.49
CA ILE A 122 -10.80 1.63 -18.17
C ILE A 122 -9.55 0.75 -18.29
N LEU A 123 -9.48 -0.14 -19.27
CA LEU A 123 -8.31 -0.99 -19.55
C LEU A 123 -7.11 -0.16 -20.05
N ASP A 124 -7.35 0.82 -20.93
CA ASP A 124 -6.34 1.79 -21.37
C ASP A 124 -5.91 2.74 -20.24
N MET A 125 -6.79 2.96 -19.24
CA MET A 125 -6.46 3.62 -17.98
C MET A 125 -5.71 2.74 -16.96
N THR A 126 -4.93 1.77 -17.45
CA THR A 126 -3.60 1.40 -16.93
C THR A 126 -3.46 0.54 -15.67
N ALA A 127 -3.02 -0.70 -15.86
CA ALA A 127 -2.32 -1.45 -14.81
C ALA A 127 -0.99 -0.76 -14.39
N SER A 128 -0.27 -0.13 -15.32
CA SER A 128 1.05 0.47 -15.05
C SER A 128 1.01 1.78 -14.25
N LYS A 129 0.14 2.74 -14.61
CA LYS A 129 0.00 4.03 -13.90
C LYS A 129 -0.53 3.85 -12.47
N TYR A 130 -1.50 2.94 -12.28
CA TYR A 130 -1.99 2.63 -10.95
C TYR A 130 -0.95 1.86 -10.13
N ARG A 131 -0.07 1.07 -10.77
CA ARG A 131 1.04 0.38 -10.08
C ARG A 131 1.88 1.35 -9.27
N ASP A 132 2.40 2.40 -9.91
CA ASP A 132 3.27 3.36 -9.25
C ASP A 132 2.52 4.17 -8.19
N THR A 133 1.25 4.48 -8.44
CA THR A 133 0.39 5.20 -7.48
C THR A 133 0.14 4.34 -6.24
N ILE A 134 -0.23 3.07 -6.42
CA ILE A 134 -0.46 2.13 -5.32
C ILE A 134 0.83 1.90 -4.54
N ILE A 135 1.98 1.72 -5.21
CA ILE A 135 3.29 1.60 -4.55
C ILE A 135 3.55 2.82 -3.67
N ARG A 136 3.42 4.04 -4.21
CA ARG A 136 3.66 5.28 -3.46
C ARG A 136 2.70 5.42 -2.27
N GLU A 137 1.43 5.07 -2.44
CA GLU A 137 0.45 5.16 -1.37
C GLU A 137 0.71 4.12 -0.27
N ILE A 138 1.13 2.90 -0.62
CA ILE A 138 1.57 1.89 0.35
C ILE A 138 2.81 2.41 1.09
N GLU A 139 3.83 2.85 0.37
CA GLU A 139 5.08 3.34 0.97
C GLU A 139 4.81 4.52 1.90
N ASN A 140 4.03 5.51 1.47
CA ASN A 140 3.77 6.71 2.27
C ASN A 140 2.86 6.43 3.47
N ASN A 141 1.71 5.78 3.27
CA ASN A 141 0.73 5.60 4.33
C ASN A 141 1.21 4.56 5.35
N VAL A 142 1.77 3.44 4.89
CA VAL A 142 2.26 2.40 5.81
C VAL A 142 3.50 2.89 6.55
N SER A 143 4.46 3.55 5.88
CA SER A 143 5.61 4.17 6.57
C SER A 143 5.17 5.17 7.62
N ARG A 144 4.16 6.01 7.33
CA ARG A 144 3.62 6.98 8.28
C ARG A 144 3.00 6.29 9.51
N ILE A 145 2.20 5.23 9.29
CA ILE A 145 1.60 4.44 10.38
C ILE A 145 2.70 3.84 11.26
N ILE A 146 3.68 3.14 10.65
CA ILE A 146 4.79 2.54 11.40
C ILE A 146 5.57 3.61 12.17
N LYS A 147 5.94 4.72 11.54
CA LYS A 147 6.65 5.82 12.21
C LYS A 147 5.88 6.38 13.40
N ASN A 148 4.55 6.47 13.31
CA ASN A 148 3.73 6.94 14.42
C ASN A 148 3.67 5.92 15.57
N GLU A 149 3.64 4.63 15.27
CA GLU A 149 3.69 3.58 16.30
C GLU A 149 5.08 3.49 16.95
N LEU A 150 6.17 3.59 16.18
CA LEU A 150 7.54 3.56 16.72
C LEU A 150 7.81 4.70 17.71
N LYS A 151 7.23 5.89 17.51
CA LYS A 151 7.33 7.01 18.46
C LYS A 151 6.73 6.70 19.84
N ARG A 152 5.81 5.74 19.93
CA ARG A 152 5.22 5.31 21.20
C ARG A 152 6.15 4.36 21.96
N PHE A 153 7.08 3.72 21.26
CA PHE A 153 8.03 2.79 21.85
C PHE A 153 9.21 3.56 22.45
N LYS A 154 9.35 3.52 23.77
CA LYS A 154 10.52 4.05 24.47
C LYS A 154 11.37 2.90 24.94
N LEU A 155 12.68 2.97 24.69
CA LEU A 155 13.59 2.11 25.44
C LEU A 155 13.42 2.43 26.93
N PRO A 156 13.11 1.42 27.78
CA PRO A 156 13.13 1.65 29.21
C PRO A 156 14.51 2.18 29.59
N SER A 157 14.56 3.11 30.54
CA SER A 157 15.82 3.53 31.14
C SER A 157 16.44 2.31 31.82
N LEU A 158 17.37 1.65 31.13
CA LEU A 158 18.20 0.61 31.71
C LEU A 158 19.32 1.27 32.51
N PHE A 159 18.99 2.13 33.48
CA PHE A 159 19.80 2.59 34.63
C PHE A 159 18.89 3.39 35.56
#